data_AF-A0A9N9IGM7-F1
#
_entry.id   AF-A0A9N9IGM7-F1
#
_cell.length_a   1.000
_cell.length_b   1.000
_cell.length_c   1.000
_cell.angle_alpha   90.00
_cell.angle_beta   90.00
_cell.angle_gamma   90.00
#
_symmetry.space_group_name_H-M   'P 1'
#
loop_
_entity.id
_entity.type
_entity.pdbx_description
1 polymer ?
#
loop_
_entity_poly.entity_id
_entity_poly.type
_entity_poly.pdbx_seq_one_letter_code
_entity_poly.pdbx_strand_id
1 'polypeptide(L)' 'MDKKMNPLKLINDPIHGYVRFEEWAIKFIDTLHFQRLCDIKQLETSFYVFPGATHSRFEHSL' A
#
# COMPACT_ATOMS: atom_id res chain seq x y z
N MET A 1 -19.06 11.88 -24.07
CA MET A 1 -18.69 12.62 -22.85
C MET A 1 -17.36 12.04 -22.39
N ASP A 2 -16.27 12.72 -22.74
CA ASP A 2 -14.92 12.24 -22.45
C ASP A 2 -14.71 12.24 -20.94
N LYS A 3 -14.58 11.04 -20.35
CA LYS A 3 -14.02 10.90 -19.01
C LYS A 3 -12.59 11.44 -19.11
N LYS A 4 -12.34 12.66 -18.62
CA LYS A 4 -10.99 13.11 -18.33
C LYS A 4 -10.37 12.04 -17.43
N MET A 5 -9.36 11.34 -17.96
CA MET A 5 -8.66 10.31 -17.22
C MET A 5 -7.88 11.04 -16.12
N ASN A 6 -8.38 10.97 -14.88
CA ASN A 6 -7.69 11.60 -13.74
C ASN A 6 -6.27 11.03 -13.66
N PRO A 7 -5.27 11.86 -13.30
CA PRO A 7 -3.89 11.41 -13.28
C PRO A 7 -3.75 10.20 -12.35
N LEU A 8 -3.30 9.08 -12.92
CA LEU A 8 -3.02 7.85 -12.19
C LEU A 8 -1.75 8.04 -11.36
N LYS A 9 -1.80 7.66 -10.08
CA LYS A 9 -0.60 7.62 -9.24
C LYS A 9 0.07 6.27 -9.41
N LEU A 10 1.38 6.29 -9.66
CA LEU A 10 2.22 5.10 -9.74
C LEU A 10 2.95 4.92 -8.41
N ILE A 11 2.82 3.75 -7.81
CA ILE A 11 3.56 3.36 -6.61
C ILE A 11 4.48 2.20 -6.99
N ASN A 12 5.76 2.27 -6.61
CA ASN A 12 6.71 1.19 -6.84
C ASN A 12 6.63 0.18 -5.69
N ASP A 13 6.27 -1.05 -6.01
CA ASP A 13 6.19 -2.18 -5.11
C ASP A 13 7.30 -3.21 -5.46
N PRO A 14 8.04 -3.74 -4.48
CA PRO A 14 9.14 -4.67 -4.73
C PRO A 14 8.70 -6.03 -5.32
N ILE A 15 7.43 -6.42 -5.21
CA ILE A 15 6.88 -7.69 -5.71
C ILE A 15 6.20 -7.51 -7.07
N HIS A 16 5.45 -6.43 -7.23
CA HIS A 16 4.59 -6.16 -8.38
C HIS A 16 5.16 -5.11 -9.34
N GLY A 17 6.25 -4.43 -8.98
CA GLY A 17 6.79 -3.29 -9.73
C GLY A 17 5.88 -2.07 -9.61
N TYR A 18 5.67 -1.33 -10.70
CA TYR A 18 4.81 -0.15 -10.66
C TYR A 18 3.31 -0.51 -10.68
N VAL A 19 2.63 -0.26 -9.56
CA VAL A 19 1.18 -0.40 -9.40
C VAL A 19 0.50 0.95 -9.67
N ARG A 20 -0.62 0.92 -10.42
CA ARG A 20 -1.40 2.11 -10.80
C ARG A 20 -2.63 2.25 -9.93
N PHE A 21 -2.83 3.44 -9.36
CA PHE A 21 -4.00 3.77 -8.56
C PHE A 21 -4.79 4.93 -9.15
N GLU A 22 -6.10 4.80 -9.13
CA GLU A 22 -7.03 5.89 -9.42
C GLU A 22 -7.06 6.91 -8.27
N GLU A 23 -7.48 8.13 -8.57
CA GLU A 23 -7.49 9.23 -7.59
C GLU A 23 -8.34 8.93 -6.35
N TRP A 24 -9.48 8.25 -6.51
CA TRP A 24 -10.33 7.89 -5.36
C TRP A 24 -9.63 6.87 -4.44
N ALA A 25 -8.87 5.93 -5.01
CA ALA A 25 -8.14 4.93 -4.26
C ALA A 25 -7.02 5.60 -3.46
N ILE A 26 -6.31 6.55 -4.07
CA ILE A 26 -5.32 7.38 -3.36
C ILE A 26 -5.96 8.16 -2.21
N LYS A 27 -7.12 8.79 -2.43
CA LYS A 27 -7.85 9.49 -1.35
C LYS A 27 -8.23 8.56 -0.20
N PHE A 28 -8.58 7.31 -0.49
CA PHE A 28 -8.87 6.31 0.53
C PHE A 28 -7.60 5.86 1.28
N ILE A 29 -6.52 5.59 0.54
CA ILE A 29 -5.21 5.21 1.08
C ILE A 29 -4.66 6.31 2.00
N ASP A 30 -4.88 7.58 1.68
CA ASP A 30 -4.43 8.74 2.47
C ASP A 30 -5.26 8.99 3.75
N THR A 31 -6.30 8.18 4.03
CA THR A 31 -7.06 8.28 5.28
C THR A 31 -6.28 7.73 6.47
N LEU A 32 -6.50 8.30 7.67
CA LEU A 32 -5.88 7.82 8.91
C LEU A 32 -6.16 6.33 9.17
N HIS A 33 -7.35 5.85 8.81
CA HIS A 33 -7.75 4.46 9.02
C HIS A 33 -6.91 3.49 8.18
N PHE A 34 -6.58 3.85 6.94
CA PHE A 34 -5.75 3.05 6.08
C PHE A 34 -4.25 3.22 6.42
N GLN A 35 -3.81 4.45 6.69
CA GLN A 35 -2.42 4.74 7.09
C GLN A 35 -2.01 4.04 8.40
N ARG A 36 -2.95 3.73 9.31
CA ARG A 36 -2.69 2.90 10.50
C ARG A 36 -2.04 1.55 10.16
N LEU A 37 -2.27 1.02 8.96
CA LEU A 37 -1.71 -0.26 8.54
C LEU A 37 -0.18 -0.24 8.44
N CYS A 38 0.45 0.95 8.34
CA CYS A 38 1.91 1.11 8.35
C CYS A 38 2.55 0.61 9.66
N ASP A 39 1.82 0.70 10.77
CA ASP A 39 2.32 0.32 12.10
C ASP A 39 2.03 -1.16 12.45
N ILE A 40 1.31 -1.88 11.59
CA ILE A 40 0.90 -3.26 11.85
C ILE A 40 1.76 -4.20 10.99
N LYS A 41 2.59 -5.03 11.62
CA LYS A 41 3.39 -6.05 10.92
C LYS A 41 2.48 -7.09 10.27
N GLN A 42 2.79 -7.51 9.05
CA GLN A 42 2.03 -8.55 8.35
C GLN A 42 2.11 -9.91 9.05
N LEU A 43 3.29 -10.27 9.57
CA LEU A 43 3.56 -11.60 10.16
C LEU A 43 3.87 -11.55 11.67
N GLU A 44 3.52 -10.45 12.35
CA GLU A 44 3.68 -10.23 13.80
C GLU A 44 5.02 -10.77 14.38
N THR A 45 4.94 -11.84 15.17
CA THR A 45 6.07 -12.44 15.91
C THR A 45 7.08 -13.13 15.01
N SER A 46 6.73 -13.43 13.75
CA SER A 46 7.64 -14.05 12.79
C SER A 46 8.87 -13.18 12.53
N PHE A 47 8.76 -11.86 12.72
CA PHE A 47 9.89 -10.94 12.63
C PHE A 47 11.01 -11.22 13.65
N TYR A 48 10.71 -11.86 14.78
CA TYR A 48 11.72 -12.25 15.78
C TYR A 48 12.56 -13.47 15.35
N VAL A 49 12.05 -14.28 14.42
CA VAL A 49 12.74 -15.47 13.88
C VAL A 49 13.33 -15.16 12.51
N PHE A 50 12.61 -14.38 11.70
CA PHE A 50 12.98 -14.01 10.34
C PHE A 50 13.15 -12.49 10.27
N PRO A 51 14.39 -11.96 10.39
CA PRO A 51 14.62 -10.51 10.43
C PRO A 51 14.23 -9.79 9.12
N GLY A 52 14.02 -10.52 8.02
CA GLY A 52 13.47 -9.99 6.77
C GLY A 52 11.94 -9.83 6.76
N ALA A 53 11.21 -10.36 7.73
CA ALA A 53 9.75 -10.22 7.83
C ALA A 53 9.36 -8.84 8.42
N THR A 54 9.91 -7.77 7.86
CA THR A 54 9.69 -6.38 8.29
C THR A 54 8.40 -5.78 7.76
N HIS A 55 7.84 -6.36 6.71
CA HIS A 55 6.72 -5.82 5.97
C HIS A 55 5.47 -5.59 6.84
N SER A 56 4.79 -4.48 6.59
CA SER A 56 3.55 -4.06 7.23
C SER A 56 2.31 -4.51 6.44
N ARG A 57 1.15 -4.35 7.06
CA ARG A 57 -0.16 -4.59 6.44
C ARG A 57 -0.46 -3.56 5.35
N PHE A 58 0.20 -2.41 5.37
CA PHE A 58 -0.03 -1.35 4.39
C PHE A 58 0.36 -1.78 2.99
N GLU A 59 1.63 -2.14 2.75
CA GLU A 59 2.11 -2.54 1.43
C GLU A 59 1.43 -3.81 0.93
N HIS A 60 1.00 -4.70 1.83
CA HIS A 60 0.26 -5.90 1.45
C HIS A 60 -1.19 -5.60 1.04
N SER A 61 -1.75 -4.46 1.45
CA SER A 61 -3.12 -4.04 1.13
C SER A 61 -3.19 -3.13 -0.10
N LEU A 62 -2.04 -2.61 -0.57
CA LEU A 62 -1.93 -1.85 -1.81
C LEU A 62 -2.08 -2.77 -3.02
#